data_AF-A0A965YFZ0-F1
#
_entry.id   AF-A0A965YFZ0-F1
#
_cell.length_a   1.000
_cell.length_b   1.000
_cell.length_c   1.000
_cell.angle_alpha   90.00
_cell.angle_beta   90.00
_cell.angle_gamma   90.00
#
_symmetry.space_group_name_H-M   'P 1'
#
loop_
_entity.id
_entity.type
_entity.pdbx_description
1 polymer ?
#
loop_
_entity_poly.entity_id
_entity_poly.type
_entity_poly.pdbx_seq_one_letter_code
_entity_poly.pdbx_strand_id
1 'polypeptide(L)' 'MTIQIINGPNLNLLGLREPETYGSQSFDHYLARLQAAYPAVTLTVYQSNVEGELINKIQEAGYGSDGIILNAGGY' A
#
# COMPACT_ATOMS: atom_id res chain seq x y z
N MET A 1 15.36 6.37 5.38
CA MET A 1 14.71 6.27 4.06
C MET A 1 13.22 6.09 4.31
N THR A 2 12.38 6.87 3.63
CA THR A 2 10.92 6.81 3.72
C THR A 2 10.36 6.33 2.40
N ILE A 3 9.57 5.26 2.43
CA ILE A 3 8.88 4.72 1.26
C ILE A 3 7.38 4.80 1.49
N GLN A 4 6.68 5.43 0.55
CA GLN A 4 5.23 5.46 0.51
C GLN A 4 4.70 4.27 -0.29
N ILE A 5 3.88 3.44 0.35
CA ILE A 5 3.11 2.40 -0.31
C ILE A 5 1.72 2.96 -0.60
N ILE A 6 1.26 2.84 -1.85
CA ILE A 6 -0.04 3.31 -2.31
C ILE A 6 -0.78 2.12 -2.92
N ASN A 7 -1.96 1.81 -2.38
CA ASN A 7 -2.81 0.71 -2.80
C ASN A 7 -4.10 1.26 -3.43
N GLY A 8 -4.39 0.82 -4.64
CA GLY A 8 -5.59 1.18 -5.37
C GLY A 8 -6.83 0.38 -4.97
N PRO A 9 -7.85 0.34 -5.85
CA PRO A 9 -9.15 -0.19 -5.51
C PRO A 9 -9.15 -1.67 -5.13
N ASN A 10 -10.07 -2.03 -4.24
CA ASN A 10 -10.34 -3.39 -3.76
C ASN A 10 -9.23 -4.02 -2.89
N LEU A 11 -8.05 -3.41 -2.78
CA LEU A 11 -6.97 -3.95 -1.93
C LEU A 11 -7.27 -3.84 -0.44
N ASN A 12 -8.24 -3.02 -0.04
CA ASN A 12 -8.81 -3.04 1.30
C ASN A 12 -9.54 -4.36 1.63
N LEU A 13 -9.83 -5.20 0.63
CA LEU A 13 -10.50 -6.49 0.78
C LEU A 13 -9.52 -7.69 0.80
N LEU A 14 -8.20 -7.43 0.78
CA LEU A 14 -7.19 -8.50 0.90
C LEU A 14 -7.40 -9.29 2.20
N GLY A 15 -7.33 -10.62 2.09
CA GLY A 15 -7.61 -11.55 3.18
C GLY A 15 -9.09 -11.87 3.40
N LEU A 16 -10.02 -11.16 2.74
CA LEU A 16 -11.47 -11.39 2.83
C LEU A 16 -12.06 -11.97 1.54
N ARG A 17 -11.49 -11.63 0.38
CA ARG A 17 -11.98 -12.06 -0.93
C ARG A 17 -11.01 -13.04 -1.60
N GLU A 18 -11.57 -14.08 -2.22
CA GLU A 18 -10.87 -15.07 -3.06
C GLU A 18 -9.52 -15.51 -2.43
N PRO A 19 -9.53 -16.03 -1.18
CA PRO A 19 -8.31 -16.31 -0.42
C PRO A 19 -7.41 -17.37 -1.08
N GLU A 20 -7.97 -18.24 -1.90
CA GLU A 20 -7.24 -19.18 -2.76
C GLU A 20 -6.36 -18.48 -3.82
N THR A 21 -6.71 -17.25 -4.19
CA THR A 21 -5.99 -16.47 -5.21
C THR A 21 -5.12 -15.39 -4.56
N TYR A 22 -5.66 -14.63 -3.61
CA TYR A 22 -4.98 -13.46 -3.02
C TYR A 22 -4.37 -13.72 -1.64
N GLY A 23 -4.55 -14.93 -1.10
CA GLY A 23 -4.16 -15.28 0.26
C GLY A 23 -5.16 -14.79 1.30
N SER A 24 -5.10 -15.38 2.49
CA SER A 24 -5.96 -15.06 3.62
C SER A 24 -5.39 -13.98 4.54
N GLN A 25 -4.27 -13.36 4.18
CA GLN A 25 -3.62 -12.33 5.00
C GLN A 25 -4.12 -10.94 4.61
N SER A 26 -4.50 -10.14 5.60
CA SER A 26 -4.76 -8.71 5.38
C SER A 26 -3.46 -7.97 5.09
N PHE A 27 -3.59 -6.83 4.41
CA PHE A 27 -2.44 -5.97 4.14
C PHE A 27 -1.77 -5.47 5.43
N ASP A 28 -2.54 -5.12 6.46
CA ASP A 28 -1.99 -4.65 7.75
C ASP A 28 -1.10 -5.70 8.44
N HIS A 29 -1.50 -6.97 8.38
CA HIS A 29 -0.68 -8.05 8.92
C HIS A 29 0.62 -8.20 8.13
N TYR A 30 0.56 -8.05 6.80
CA TYR A 30 1.74 -8.07 5.96
C TYR A 30 2.65 -6.84 6.20
N LEU A 31 2.07 -5.66 6.39
CA LEU A 31 2.78 -4.42 6.70
C LEU A 31 3.62 -4.55 7.97
N ALA A 32 3.06 -5.13 9.04
CA ALA A 32 3.79 -5.34 10.29
C ALA A 32 5.04 -6.22 10.08
N ARG A 33 4.93 -7.26 9.24
CA ARG A 33 6.07 -8.12 8.88
C ARG A 33 7.12 -7.36 8.06
N LEU A 34 6.68 -6.51 7.13
CA LEU A 34 7.60 -5.67 6.35
C LEU A 34 8.35 -4.69 7.24
N GLN A 35 7.65 -3.99 8.14
CA GLN A 35 8.29 -3.05 9.07
C GLN A 35 9.30 -3.76 9.99
N ALA A 36 8.99 -4.97 10.44
CA ALA A 36 9.93 -5.78 11.23
C ALA A 36 11.16 -6.24 10.42
N ALA A 37 10.98 -6.56 9.13
CA ALA A 37 12.07 -6.98 8.24
C ALA A 37 12.98 -5.82 7.82
N TYR A 38 12.45 -4.60 7.75
CA TYR A 38 13.15 -3.40 7.30
C TYR A 38 13.10 -2.26 8.33
N PRO A 39 13.64 -2.43 9.55
CA PRO A 39 13.49 -1.47 10.64
C PRO A 39 14.17 -0.12 10.39
N ALA A 40 15.09 -0.04 9.43
CA ALA A 40 15.76 1.20 9.02
C ALA A 40 14.96 2.00 7.96
N VAL A 41 13.86 1.44 7.46
CA VAL A 41 13.00 2.05 6.44
C VAL A 41 11.67 2.43 7.09
N THR A 42 11.30 3.70 6.98
CA THR A 42 9.98 4.16 7.37
C THR A 42 8.99 3.83 6.25
N LEU A 43 8.09 2.89 6.50
CA LEU A 43 7.03 2.53 5.56
C LEU A 43 5.74 3.26 5.94
N THR A 44 5.23 4.10 5.04
CA THR A 44 3.90 4.72 5.15
C THR A 44 2.96 4.06 4.15
N VAL A 45 1.68 3.95 4.49
CA VAL A 45 0.69 3.25 3.66
C VAL A 45 -0.51 4.15 3.44
N TYR A 46 -1.01 4.14 2.22
CA TYR A 46 -2.27 4.77 1.84
C TYR A 46 -3.04 3.83 0.93
N GLN A 47 -4.37 3.77 1.10
CA GLN A 47 -5.26 3.01 0.23
C GLN A 47 -6.44 3.89 -0.14
N SER A 48 -6.82 3.86 -1.42
CA SER A 48 -8.07 4.46 -1.87
C SER A 48 -8.68 3.67 -3.03
N ASN A 49 -10.01 3.70 -3.10
CA ASN A 49 -10.79 3.19 -4.22
C ASN A 49 -11.08 4.28 -5.27
N VAL A 50 -10.55 5.50 -5.12
CA VAL A 50 -10.83 6.66 -5.97
C VAL A 50 -9.55 7.08 -6.69
N GLU A 51 -9.54 7.01 -8.01
CA GLU A 51 -8.38 7.36 -8.85
C GLU A 51 -7.78 8.74 -8.52
N GLY A 52 -8.63 9.77 -8.40
CA GLY A 52 -8.19 11.13 -8.07
C GLY A 52 -7.46 11.23 -6.72
N GLU A 53 -7.87 10.44 -5.73
CA GLU A 53 -7.19 10.40 -4.43
C GLU A 53 -5.82 9.72 -4.51
N LEU A 54 -5.70 8.68 -5.34
CA LEU A 54 -4.40 8.04 -5.60
C LEU A 54 -3.45 9.00 -6.32
N ILE A 55 -3.93 9.74 -7.32
CA ILE A 55 -3.15 10.78 -8.01
C ILE A 55 -2.69 11.85 -7.01
N ASN A 56 -3.59 12.35 -6.18
CA ASN A 56 -3.27 13.33 -5.15
C ASN A 56 -2.20 12.78 -4.19
N LYS A 57 -2.32 11.52 -3.77
CA LYS A 57 -1.34 10.91 -2.87
C LYS A 57 0.02 10.71 -3.51
N ILE A 58 0.08 10.32 -4.79
CA ILE A 58 1.33 10.21 -5.54
C ILE A 58 2.03 11.58 -5.60
N GLN A 59 1.28 12.64 -5.90
CA GLN A 59 1.82 14.00 -5.94
C GLN A 59 2.34 14.44 -4.56
N GLU A 60 1.55 14.22 -3.50
CA GLU A 60 1.96 14.51 -2.12
C GLU A 60 3.25 13.76 -1.73
N ALA A 61 3.29 12.46 -2.00
CA ALA A 61 4.42 11.59 -1.67
C ALA A 61 5.68 11.97 -2.45
N GLY A 62 5.55 12.45 -3.68
CA GLY A 62 6.66 12.92 -4.51
C GLY A 62 7.45 14.08 -3.88
N TYR A 63 6.88 14.81 -2.93
CA TYR A 63 7.56 15.86 -2.19
C TYR A 63 8.09 15.43 -0.81
N GLY A 64 7.68 14.28 -0.29
CA GLY A 64 7.91 13.89 1.11
C GLY A 64 8.50 12.49 1.33
N SER A 65 8.60 11.66 0.30
CA SER A 65 9.13 10.30 0.37
C SER A 65 10.31 10.09 -0.57
N ASP A 66 11.22 9.19 -0.21
CA ASP A 66 12.37 8.83 -1.04
C ASP A 66 11.98 7.86 -2.18
N GLY A 67 10.80 7.24 -2.09
CA GLY A 67 10.27 6.36 -3.12
C GLY A 67 8.79 6.01 -2.92
N ILE A 68 8.16 5.54 -4.00
CA ILE A 68 6.76 5.10 -4.03
C ILE A 68 6.69 3.65 -4.52
N ILE A 69 5.93 2.82 -3.81
CA ILE A 69 5.51 1.49 -4.26
C ILE A 69 4.01 1.55 -4.52
N LEU A 70 3.61 1.38 -5.78
CA LEU A 70 2.20 1.43 -6.19
C LEU A 70 1.71 0.03 -6.56
N ASN A 71 0.63 -0.41 -5.90
CA ASN A 71 -0.22 -1.48 -6.42
C ASN A 71 -1.54 -0.83 -6.83
N ALA A 72 -1.74 -0.62 -8.14
CA ALA A 72 -2.88 0.11 -8.68
C ALA A 72 -4.22 -0.65 -8.55
N GLY A 73 -4.19 -1.93 -8.16
CA GLY A 73 -5.40 -2.74 -8.03
C GLY A 73 -6.12 -2.89 -9.37
N GLY A 74 -7.37 -2.42 -9.42
CA GLY A 74 -8.20 -2.47 -10.63
C GLY A 74 -8.00 -1.32 -11.63
N TYR A 75 -7.08 -0.38 -11.36
CA TYR A 75 -6.71 0.70 -12.28
C TYR A 75 -5.46 0.34 -13.11
#